data_AF-A0A1G8CZU6-F1
#
_entry.id   AF-A0A1G8CZU6-F1
#
_cell.length_a   1.000
_cell.length_b   1.000
_cell.length_c   1.000
_cell.angle_alpha   90.00
_cell.angle_beta   90.00
_cell.angle_gamma   90.00
#
_symmetry.space_group_name_H-M   'P 1'
#
loop_
_entity.id
_entity.type
_entity.pdbx_description
1 polymer ?
#
loop_
_entity_poly.entity_id
_entity_poly.type
_entity_poly.pdbx_seq_one_letter_code
_entity_poly.pdbx_strand_id
1 'polypeptide(L)'
;MAFADKLVQTSRREKSGETGYERFDYQAIWGLVLIFESHNELDDYAIAFEFHDDILRLNSSSMPTRARFYQVKTKVKGHWTLADLSARKKSKDGASLLPSYIGKMHDNYELFPDETERLSFVSNLPCDFMDASATIGCFADCDAEDFKKFLAKLKYERPTATQESAKLMHFVRADLSLHDASAHVKGLMQDFVTSQLGTITYSPDTLYKAIIEDCRTKSKFTGSINTFDDLIRHKAITKSHVNGWLSQIANNEAVPNWPDFANDLTCSAIEKASIAKEWRLYRALALGAGNEAINRVRARIRLELRKIPNSSLALTPLTDQLFGSIWSFAKVTISDLTPSRAKAMIIYEVMTYDPSGDVQKADKSIADAKS
;
A
#
# COMPACT_ATOMS: atom_id res chain seq x y z
N MET A 1 -21.78 30.94 33.29
CA MET A 1 -21.53 30.15 32.07
C MET A 1 -20.99 28.79 32.51
N ALA A 2 -21.53 27.68 32.01
CA ALA A 2 -21.12 26.36 32.46
C ALA A 2 -19.70 26.05 31.97
N PHE A 3 -18.98 25.19 32.71
CA PHE A 3 -17.62 24.78 32.31
C PHE A 3 -17.60 24.14 30.91
N ALA A 4 -18.66 23.41 30.54
CA ALA A 4 -18.84 22.86 29.21
C ALA A 4 -18.84 23.94 28.11
N ASP A 5 -19.56 25.04 28.33
CA ASP A 5 -19.62 26.17 27.39
C ASP A 5 -18.24 26.83 27.25
N LYS A 6 -17.53 26.96 28.37
CA LYS A 6 -16.18 27.55 28.40
C LYS A 6 -15.14 26.64 27.74
N LEU A 7 -15.30 25.32 27.82
CA LEU A 7 -14.42 24.32 27.22
C LEU A 7 -14.50 24.34 25.68
N VAL A 8 -15.71 24.50 25.12
CA VAL A 8 -15.95 24.55 23.67
C VAL A 8 -15.53 25.90 23.07
N GLN A 9 -15.74 26.99 23.81
CA GLN A 9 -15.44 28.35 23.34
C GLN A 9 -13.95 28.73 23.48
N THR A 10 -13.20 28.03 24.32
CA THR A 10 -11.75 28.27 24.46
C THR A 10 -11.00 27.53 23.36
N SER A 11 -10.48 28.28 22.39
CA SER A 11 -9.66 27.72 21.31
C SER A 11 -8.47 26.92 21.85
N ARG A 12 -8.39 25.63 21.47
CA ARG A 12 -7.30 24.71 21.85
C ARG A 12 -5.93 25.28 21.45
N ARG A 13 -4.93 25.14 22.33
CA ARG A 13 -3.53 25.56 22.09
C ARG A 13 -2.82 24.72 21.03
N GLU A 14 -3.21 23.47 20.82
CA GLU A 14 -2.60 22.58 19.82
C GLU A 14 -3.65 22.11 18.81
N LYS A 15 -3.72 22.79 17.66
CA LYS A 15 -4.25 22.22 16.41
C LYS A 15 -3.14 21.59 15.57
N SER A 16 -1.87 21.92 15.83
CA SER A 16 -0.72 21.51 15.02
C SER A 16 -0.49 19.99 14.98
N GLY A 17 -0.79 19.28 16.08
CA GLY A 17 -0.69 17.81 16.14
C GLY A 17 -1.74 17.10 15.29
N GLU A 18 -3.01 17.48 15.42
CA GLU A 18 -4.13 16.95 14.60
C GLU A 18 -3.92 17.29 13.11
N THR A 19 -3.55 18.53 12.80
CA THR A 19 -3.27 18.96 11.41
C THR A 19 -2.04 18.27 10.82
N GLY A 20 -1.05 17.91 11.65
CA GLY A 20 0.14 17.16 11.23
C GLY A 20 -0.21 15.72 10.87
N TYR A 21 -0.97 15.05 11.73
CA TYR A 21 -1.45 13.69 11.49
C TYR A 21 -2.32 13.60 10.23
N GLU A 22 -3.27 14.53 10.04
CA GLU A 22 -4.10 14.61 8.83
C GLU A 22 -3.28 14.79 7.54
N ARG A 23 -2.17 15.54 7.60
CA ARG A 23 -1.28 15.75 6.44
C ARG A 23 -0.47 14.51 6.09
N PHE A 24 0.11 13.84 7.10
CA PHE A 24 0.81 12.57 6.88
C PHE A 24 -0.13 11.49 6.36
N ASP A 25 -1.38 11.50 6.85
CA ASP A 25 -2.40 10.59 6.35
C ASP A 25 -2.76 10.90 4.89
N TYR A 26 -2.90 12.18 4.53
CA TYR A 26 -3.13 12.58 3.14
C TYR A 26 -2.00 12.13 2.20
N GLN A 27 -0.74 12.24 2.63
CA GLN A 27 0.41 11.77 1.86
C GLN A 27 0.35 10.25 1.64
N ALA A 28 0.08 9.48 2.70
CA ALA A 28 -0.08 8.03 2.59
C ALA A 28 -1.24 7.64 1.66
N ILE A 29 -2.37 8.33 1.76
CA ILE A 29 -3.55 8.10 0.91
C ILE A 29 -3.26 8.47 -0.54
N TRP A 30 -2.59 9.59 -0.83
CA TRP A 30 -2.22 9.95 -2.19
C TRP A 30 -1.19 8.98 -2.78
N GLY A 31 -0.23 8.50 -1.98
CA GLY A 31 0.69 7.44 -2.40
C GLY A 31 -0.02 6.14 -2.75
N LEU A 32 -1.14 5.82 -2.07
CA LEU A 32 -1.98 4.69 -2.44
C LEU A 32 -2.65 4.87 -3.81
N VAL A 33 -3.14 6.08 -4.12
CA VAL A 33 -3.65 6.37 -5.48
C VAL A 33 -2.56 6.18 -6.52
N LEU A 34 -1.34 6.69 -6.27
CA LEU A 34 -0.20 6.52 -7.16
C LEU A 34 0.20 5.04 -7.34
N ILE A 35 0.02 4.20 -6.31
CA ILE A 35 0.22 2.76 -6.42
C ILE A 35 -0.77 2.15 -7.42
N PHE A 36 -2.06 2.48 -7.35
CA PHE A 36 -3.07 1.98 -8.28
C PHE A 36 -2.77 2.40 -9.72
N GLU A 37 -2.43 3.67 -9.94
CA GLU A 37 -2.03 4.19 -11.26
C GLU A 37 -0.79 3.45 -11.79
N SER A 38 0.24 3.32 -10.96
CA SER A 38 1.50 2.67 -11.35
C SER A 38 1.33 1.20 -11.69
N HIS A 39 0.41 0.51 -11.01
CA HIS A 39 0.14 -0.91 -11.26
C HIS A 39 -0.45 -1.16 -12.65
N ASN A 40 -1.26 -0.23 -13.13
CA ASN A 40 -1.87 -0.30 -14.46
C ASN A 40 -0.88 0.11 -15.56
N GLU A 41 0.06 1.02 -15.26
CA GLU A 41 0.96 1.61 -16.26
C GLU A 41 2.29 0.87 -16.45
N LEU A 42 2.81 0.24 -15.40
CA LEU A 42 4.20 -0.24 -15.39
C LEU A 42 4.31 -1.75 -15.18
N ASP A 43 5.30 -2.35 -15.83
CA ASP A 43 5.65 -3.76 -15.65
C ASP A 43 6.15 -4.05 -14.23
N ASP A 44 6.92 -3.13 -13.64
CA ASP A 44 7.41 -3.16 -12.25
C ASP A 44 7.51 -1.73 -11.70
N TYR A 45 7.52 -1.59 -10.38
CA TYR A 45 7.69 -0.30 -9.70
C TYR A 45 7.96 -0.47 -8.20
N ALA A 46 8.50 0.59 -7.60
CA ALA A 46 8.51 0.78 -6.15
C ALA A 46 8.06 2.20 -5.81
N ILE A 47 7.08 2.32 -4.92
CA ILE A 47 6.62 3.59 -4.34
C ILE A 47 7.16 3.70 -2.93
N ALA A 48 8.19 4.53 -2.74
CA ALA A 48 8.79 4.81 -1.44
C ALA A 48 8.15 6.05 -0.79
N PHE A 49 7.89 5.95 0.52
CA PHE A 49 7.29 7.01 1.33
C PHE A 49 8.34 7.68 2.20
N GLU A 50 8.31 9.01 2.30
CA GLU A 50 9.23 9.80 3.13
C GLU A 50 10.70 9.47 2.84
N PHE A 51 11.09 9.50 1.56
CA PHE A 51 12.44 9.22 1.07
C PHE A 51 12.78 10.09 -0.14
N HIS A 52 13.82 10.94 -0.01
CA HIS A 52 14.18 12.07 -0.90
C HIS A 52 13.11 13.17 -1.08
N ASP A 53 11.83 12.79 -1.17
CA ASP A 53 10.69 13.68 -1.08
C ASP A 53 9.58 13.01 -0.26
N ASP A 54 8.38 13.60 -0.21
CA ASP A 54 7.25 12.98 0.48
C ASP A 54 6.94 11.59 -0.12
N ILE A 55 6.96 11.47 -1.46
CA ILE A 55 6.84 10.19 -2.18
C ILE A 55 7.84 10.11 -3.35
N LEU A 56 8.44 8.94 -3.54
CA LEU A 56 9.33 8.61 -4.64
C LEU A 56 8.77 7.40 -5.41
N ARG A 57 8.62 7.52 -6.72
CA ARG A 57 8.29 6.41 -7.62
C ARG A 57 9.52 6.01 -8.42
N LEU A 58 9.85 4.73 -8.35
CA LEU A 58 10.86 4.09 -9.16
C LEU A 58 10.20 3.19 -10.20
N ASN A 59 10.76 3.14 -11.41
CA ASN A 59 10.27 2.29 -12.50
C ASN A 59 10.65 0.80 -12.36
N SER A 60 11.39 0.43 -11.31
CA SER A 60 11.63 -0.97 -10.92
C SER A 60 11.89 -1.04 -9.43
N SER A 61 11.49 -2.15 -8.82
CA SER A 61 11.75 -2.49 -7.43
C SER A 61 13.10 -3.20 -7.20
N SER A 62 13.84 -3.54 -8.26
CA SER A 62 15.12 -4.25 -8.18
C SER A 62 16.27 -3.53 -8.88
N MET A 63 16.02 -2.97 -10.07
CA MET A 63 17.02 -2.24 -10.85
C MET A 63 16.42 -0.94 -11.43
N PRO A 64 16.14 0.07 -10.58
CA PRO A 64 15.54 1.31 -11.04
C PRO A 64 16.50 2.08 -11.95
N THR A 65 15.96 2.65 -13.04
CA THR A 65 16.69 3.52 -13.96
C THR A 65 16.10 4.92 -14.05
N ARG A 66 14.86 5.09 -13.57
CA ARG A 66 14.11 6.35 -13.60
C ARG A 66 13.36 6.57 -12.31
N ALA A 67 13.35 7.82 -11.87
CA ALA A 67 12.71 8.28 -10.65
C ALA A 67 11.75 9.44 -10.93
N ARG A 68 10.57 9.38 -10.33
CA ARG A 68 9.65 10.52 -10.22
C ARG A 68 9.51 10.90 -8.74
N PHE A 69 9.77 12.16 -8.43
CA PHE A 69 9.74 12.70 -7.07
C PHE A 69 8.47 13.52 -6.87
N TYR A 70 7.80 13.34 -5.74
CA TYR A 70 6.53 13.96 -5.46
C TYR A 70 6.56 14.65 -4.10
N GLN A 71 6.42 15.97 -4.14
CA GLN A 71 6.24 16.81 -2.97
C GLN A 71 4.74 17.10 -2.81
N VAL A 72 4.11 16.41 -1.87
CA VAL A 72 2.67 16.45 -1.61
C VAL A 72 2.36 17.48 -0.53
N LYS A 73 1.62 18.51 -0.91
CA LYS A 73 1.22 19.61 -0.02
C LYS A 73 -0.29 19.83 -0.07
N THR A 74 -0.85 20.22 1.06
CA THR A 74 -2.29 20.49 1.17
C THR A 74 -2.57 21.93 1.60
N LYS A 75 -3.70 22.46 1.13
CA LYS A 75 -4.29 23.73 1.56
C LYS A 75 -5.79 23.54 1.75
N VAL A 76 -6.37 24.30 2.68
CA VAL A 76 -7.81 24.23 2.98
C VAL A 76 -8.64 24.94 1.90
N LYS A 77 -8.14 26.06 1.35
CA LYS A 77 -8.84 26.86 0.35
C LYS A 77 -7.87 27.70 -0.49
N GLY A 78 -8.38 28.25 -1.60
CA GLY A 78 -7.64 29.12 -2.50
C GLY A 78 -6.92 28.35 -3.61
N HIS A 79 -5.73 28.84 -3.97
CA HIS A 79 -4.85 28.24 -4.97
C HIS A 79 -3.41 28.34 -4.49
N TRP A 80 -2.52 27.61 -5.14
CA TRP A 80 -1.08 27.82 -5.04
C TRP A 80 -0.66 28.91 -6.00
N THR A 81 0.23 29.77 -5.52
CA THR A 81 0.84 30.83 -6.32
C THR A 81 2.31 30.53 -6.55
N LEU A 82 2.92 31.13 -7.57
CA LEU A 82 4.37 31.07 -7.73
C LEU A 82 5.09 31.65 -6.51
N ALA A 83 4.49 32.62 -5.81
CA ALA A 83 5.03 33.13 -4.55
C ALA A 83 5.08 32.05 -3.47
N ASP A 84 4.01 31.27 -3.28
CA ASP A 84 3.97 30.16 -2.33
C ASP A 84 5.05 29.11 -2.62
N LEU A 85 5.21 28.75 -3.89
CA LEU A 85 6.14 27.70 -4.35
C LEU A 85 7.61 28.11 -4.16
N SER A 86 7.90 29.40 -4.34
CA SER A 86 9.23 30.00 -4.17
C SER A 86 9.53 30.51 -2.76
N ALA A 87 8.56 30.44 -1.84
CA ALA A 87 8.70 31.02 -0.51
C ALA A 87 9.72 30.22 0.32
N ARG A 88 10.72 30.93 0.87
CA ARG A 88 11.73 30.38 1.77
C ARG A 88 11.42 30.76 3.21
N LYS A 89 11.52 29.80 4.12
CA LYS A 89 11.29 30.00 5.57
C LYS A 89 12.62 30.06 6.29
N LYS A 90 12.72 30.83 7.38
CA LYS A 90 13.90 30.77 8.26
C LYS A 90 14.01 29.39 8.90
N SER A 91 15.23 28.88 9.03
CA SER A 91 15.56 27.70 9.81
C SER A 91 15.22 27.90 11.29
N LYS A 92 15.16 26.81 12.07
CA LYS A 92 14.83 26.88 13.51
C LYS A 92 15.80 27.74 14.32
N ASP A 93 17.07 27.77 13.91
CA ASP A 93 18.12 28.60 14.50
C ASP A 93 18.17 30.04 13.94
N GLY A 94 17.33 30.34 12.94
CA GLY A 94 17.27 31.65 12.28
C GLY A 94 18.49 32.02 11.43
N ALA A 95 19.50 31.16 11.36
CA ALA A 95 20.78 31.44 10.72
C ALA A 95 20.74 31.28 9.19
N SER A 96 19.79 30.51 8.67
CA SER A 96 19.67 30.23 7.23
C SER A 96 18.22 30.24 6.76
N LEU A 97 18.05 30.25 5.44
CA LEU A 97 16.76 30.07 4.81
C LEU A 97 16.64 28.63 4.31
N LEU A 98 15.63 27.92 4.79
CA LEU A 98 15.24 26.61 4.29
C LEU A 98 14.91 26.71 2.78
N PRO A 99 15.22 25.66 2.00
CA PRO A 99 14.84 25.62 0.60
C PRO A 99 13.33 25.77 0.40
N SER A 100 12.94 26.48 -0.66
CA SER A 100 11.55 26.57 -1.10
C SER A 100 11.07 25.25 -1.69
N TYR A 101 9.79 25.13 -2.05
CA TYR A 101 9.31 23.89 -2.67
C TYR A 101 9.99 23.61 -4.01
N ILE A 102 10.14 24.65 -4.85
CA ILE A 102 10.84 24.53 -6.14
C ILE A 102 12.35 24.31 -5.96
N GLY A 103 12.92 24.88 -4.90
CA GLY A 103 14.32 24.64 -4.52
C GLY A 103 14.58 23.19 -4.12
N LYS A 104 13.72 22.59 -3.29
CA LYS A 104 13.80 21.18 -2.90
C LYS A 104 13.61 20.23 -4.08
N MET A 105 12.66 20.53 -4.96
CA MET A 105 12.47 19.75 -6.17
C MET A 105 13.75 19.74 -7.01
N HIS A 106 14.39 20.90 -7.18
CA HIS A 106 15.66 20.98 -7.92
C HIS A 106 16.80 20.23 -7.22
N ASP A 107 16.85 20.19 -5.89
CA ASP A 107 17.86 19.43 -5.15
C ASP A 107 17.84 17.94 -5.54
N ASN A 108 16.67 17.35 -5.76
CA ASN A 108 16.56 15.98 -6.23
C ASN A 108 17.15 15.80 -7.64
N TYR A 109 16.94 16.75 -8.54
CA TYR A 109 17.57 16.72 -9.86
C TYR A 109 19.10 16.89 -9.79
N GLU A 110 19.62 17.73 -8.89
CA GLU A 110 21.08 17.88 -8.73
C GLU A 110 21.73 16.60 -8.21
N LEU A 111 21.03 15.85 -7.37
CA LEU A 111 21.50 14.56 -6.86
C LEU A 111 21.42 13.45 -7.91
N PHE A 112 20.39 13.48 -8.77
CA PHE A 112 20.06 12.40 -9.71
C PHE A 112 19.70 12.93 -11.11
N PRO A 113 20.61 13.62 -11.81
CA PRO A 113 20.28 14.35 -13.04
C PRO A 113 19.87 13.41 -14.18
N ASP A 114 20.50 12.24 -14.28
CA ASP A 114 20.27 11.28 -15.37
C ASP A 114 19.06 10.39 -15.11
N GLU A 115 18.73 10.12 -13.84
CA GLU A 115 17.61 9.27 -13.43
C GLU A 115 16.31 10.05 -13.20
N THR A 116 16.37 11.38 -13.06
CA THR A 116 15.17 12.20 -12.80
C THR A 116 14.29 12.26 -14.05
N GLU A 117 13.19 11.51 -14.03
CA GLU A 117 12.15 11.58 -15.05
C GLU A 117 11.20 12.76 -14.80
N ARG A 118 10.87 13.04 -13.54
CA ARG A 118 9.92 14.09 -13.17
C ARG A 118 10.06 14.56 -11.73
N LEU A 119 9.90 15.86 -11.53
CA LEU A 119 9.76 16.50 -10.23
C LEU A 119 8.35 17.06 -10.12
N SER A 120 7.57 16.68 -9.10
CA SER A 120 6.15 17.01 -9.04
C SER A 120 5.79 17.72 -7.74
N PHE A 121 5.18 18.90 -7.86
CA PHE A 121 4.43 19.52 -6.78
C PHE A 121 2.98 19.04 -6.85
N VAL A 122 2.58 18.26 -5.85
CA VAL A 122 1.25 17.65 -5.78
C VAL A 122 0.38 18.42 -4.79
N SER A 123 -0.86 18.74 -5.17
CA SER A 123 -1.80 19.31 -4.20
C SER A 123 -3.28 19.08 -4.51
N ASN A 124 -4.10 19.13 -3.44
CA ASN A 124 -5.55 19.09 -3.50
C ASN A 124 -6.19 20.36 -4.08
N LEU A 125 -5.44 21.45 -4.21
CA LEU A 125 -5.91 22.73 -4.76
C LEU A 125 -5.14 23.10 -6.02
N PRO A 126 -5.76 23.82 -6.98
CA PRO A 126 -5.11 24.21 -8.22
C PRO A 126 -3.94 25.19 -7.99
N CYS A 127 -3.11 25.34 -9.03
CA CYS A 127 -2.06 26.34 -9.12
C CYS A 127 -2.51 27.46 -10.07
N ASP A 128 -2.40 28.73 -9.68
CA ASP A 128 -2.97 29.87 -10.40
C ASP A 128 -2.37 30.13 -11.78
N PHE A 129 -1.08 29.86 -11.94
CA PHE A 129 -0.36 30.00 -13.20
C PHE A 129 -0.41 28.73 -14.07
N MET A 130 -1.22 27.73 -13.71
CA MET A 130 -1.40 26.50 -14.47
C MET A 130 -2.84 26.40 -14.98
N ASP A 131 -3.05 25.64 -16.06
CA ASP A 131 -4.40 25.32 -16.51
C ASP A 131 -5.18 24.62 -15.40
N ALA A 132 -6.28 25.25 -14.96
CA ALA A 132 -7.14 24.74 -13.91
C ALA A 132 -7.86 23.43 -14.30
N SER A 133 -7.91 23.07 -15.57
CA SER A 133 -8.47 21.80 -16.05
C SER A 133 -7.47 20.65 -16.02
N ALA A 134 -6.16 20.94 -16.07
CA ALA A 134 -5.11 19.94 -16.13
C ALA A 134 -4.94 19.21 -14.79
N THR A 135 -4.93 17.87 -14.84
CA THR A 135 -4.60 17.03 -13.68
C THR A 135 -3.09 16.90 -13.51
N ILE A 136 -2.33 16.93 -14.61
CA ILE A 136 -0.87 16.97 -14.63
C ILE A 136 -0.47 18.01 -15.68
N GLY A 137 0.44 18.92 -15.35
CA GLY A 137 0.97 19.91 -16.31
C GLY A 137 2.42 20.24 -16.02
N CYS A 138 3.24 20.36 -17.07
CA CYS A 138 4.62 20.84 -16.92
C CYS A 138 4.57 22.32 -16.60
N PHE A 139 5.42 22.81 -15.68
CA PHE A 139 5.51 24.25 -15.43
C PHE A 139 5.95 25.04 -16.66
N ALA A 140 6.54 24.40 -17.68
CA ALA A 140 6.84 25.05 -18.96
C ALA A 140 5.63 25.22 -19.88
N ASP A 141 4.49 24.59 -19.57
CA ASP A 141 3.25 24.70 -20.34
C ASP A 141 2.39 25.90 -19.92
N CYS A 142 2.80 26.65 -18.89
CA CYS A 142 2.14 27.91 -18.53
C CYS A 142 2.47 29.04 -19.52
N ASP A 143 1.84 30.20 -19.33
CA ASP A 143 2.13 31.39 -20.12
C ASP A 143 3.63 31.74 -20.07
N ALA A 144 4.19 32.13 -21.21
CA ALA A 144 5.64 32.35 -21.36
C ALA A 144 6.24 33.33 -20.33
N GLU A 145 5.48 34.37 -19.96
CA GLU A 145 5.90 35.32 -18.93
C GLU A 145 5.91 34.70 -17.52
N ASP A 146 4.97 33.81 -17.21
CA ASP A 146 4.94 33.11 -15.93
C ASP A 146 6.03 32.04 -15.84
N PHE A 147 6.31 31.32 -16.93
CA PHE A 147 7.45 30.40 -16.98
C PHE A 147 8.78 31.14 -16.80
N LYS A 148 8.93 32.31 -17.42
CA LYS A 148 10.11 33.18 -17.24
C LYS A 148 10.28 33.63 -15.79
N LYS A 149 9.19 34.03 -15.11
CA LYS A 149 9.22 34.37 -13.67
C LYS A 149 9.57 33.16 -12.81
N PHE A 150 9.02 31.99 -13.13
CA PHE A 150 9.31 30.74 -12.43
C PHE A 150 10.80 30.39 -12.55
N LEU A 151 11.34 30.37 -13.78
CA LEU A 151 12.75 30.07 -14.02
C LEU A 151 13.67 31.09 -13.34
N ALA A 152 13.31 32.37 -13.32
CA ALA A 152 14.09 33.40 -12.62
C ALA A 152 14.13 33.16 -11.10
N LYS A 153 12.99 32.81 -10.49
CA LYS A 153 12.92 32.47 -9.06
C LYS A 153 13.69 31.20 -8.72
N LEU A 154 13.59 30.18 -9.57
CA LEU A 154 14.35 28.95 -9.41
C LEU A 154 15.85 29.22 -9.50
N LYS A 155 16.32 29.94 -10.52
CA LYS A 155 17.74 30.33 -10.69
C LYS A 155 18.27 31.20 -9.56
N TYR A 156 17.43 32.06 -9.00
CA TYR A 156 17.81 32.87 -7.84
C TYR A 156 18.16 32.00 -6.62
N GLU A 157 17.42 30.92 -6.39
CA GLU A 157 17.71 29.99 -5.30
C GLU A 157 18.75 28.92 -5.67
N ARG A 158 18.74 28.45 -6.92
CA ARG A 158 19.56 27.38 -7.48
C ARG A 158 20.23 27.86 -8.78
N PRO A 159 21.41 28.51 -8.70
CA PRO A 159 22.07 29.11 -9.87
C PRO A 159 22.41 28.14 -11.02
N THR A 160 22.55 26.86 -10.68
CA THR A 160 22.76 25.69 -11.57
C THR A 160 21.52 25.31 -12.38
N ALA A 161 20.33 25.82 -12.03
CA ALA A 161 19.09 25.48 -12.71
C ALA A 161 19.09 25.94 -14.18
N THR A 162 18.65 25.06 -15.06
CA THR A 162 18.55 25.32 -16.50
C THR A 162 17.09 25.32 -16.93
N GLN A 163 16.83 25.75 -18.16
CA GLN A 163 15.51 25.61 -18.74
C GLN A 163 15.12 24.13 -18.89
N GLU A 164 16.08 23.25 -19.16
CA GLU A 164 15.83 21.81 -19.29
C GLU A 164 15.49 21.16 -17.95
N SER A 165 16.22 21.46 -16.88
CA SER A 165 15.86 20.95 -15.54
C SER A 165 14.53 21.53 -15.04
N ALA A 166 14.21 22.78 -15.40
CA ALA A 166 12.92 23.40 -15.12
C ALA A 166 11.74 22.72 -15.85
N LYS A 167 11.94 22.21 -17.06
CA LYS A 167 10.92 21.45 -17.82
C LYS A 167 10.61 20.07 -17.22
N LEU A 168 11.43 19.57 -16.30
CA LEU A 168 11.13 18.35 -15.54
C LEU A 168 10.15 18.61 -14.39
N MET A 169 9.90 19.88 -14.04
CA MET A 169 9.05 20.27 -12.92
C MET A 169 7.58 20.39 -13.34
N HIS A 170 6.71 19.72 -12.60
CA HIS A 170 5.29 19.59 -12.92
C HIS A 170 4.41 19.95 -11.73
N PHE A 171 3.22 20.45 -12.04
CA PHE A 171 2.08 20.46 -11.13
C PHE A 171 1.27 19.18 -11.29
N VAL A 172 0.83 18.60 -10.17
CA VAL A 172 -0.11 17.48 -10.16
C VAL A 172 -1.27 17.85 -9.25
N ARG A 173 -2.48 17.95 -9.82
CA ARG A 173 -3.70 18.12 -9.06
C ARG A 173 -4.13 16.76 -8.51
N ALA A 174 -4.03 16.59 -7.19
CA ALA A 174 -4.60 15.45 -6.51
C ALA A 174 -6.12 15.60 -6.47
N ASP A 175 -6.82 14.70 -7.16
CA ASP A 175 -8.28 14.61 -7.08
C ASP A 175 -8.69 13.89 -5.79
N LEU A 176 -8.32 14.45 -4.63
CA LEU A 176 -8.66 13.91 -3.32
C LEU A 176 -9.14 15.05 -2.42
N SER A 177 -10.35 14.87 -1.87
CA SER A 177 -10.89 15.78 -0.87
C SER A 177 -10.05 15.72 0.40
N LEU A 178 -9.67 16.88 0.95
CA LEU A 178 -8.91 16.93 2.20
C LEU A 178 -9.67 16.28 3.38
N HIS A 179 -11.00 16.36 3.37
CA HIS A 179 -11.86 15.90 4.49
C HIS A 179 -12.46 14.51 4.26
N ASP A 180 -12.39 13.98 3.03
CA ASP A 180 -13.03 12.71 2.67
C ASP A 180 -12.18 11.84 1.73
N ALA A 181 -10.85 12.01 1.79
CA ALA A 181 -9.91 11.25 0.95
C ALA A 181 -10.10 9.73 1.09
N SER A 182 -10.45 9.26 2.28
CA SER A 182 -10.70 7.85 2.57
C SER A 182 -11.86 7.27 1.78
N ALA A 183 -13.01 7.97 1.69
CA ALA A 183 -14.14 7.47 0.91
C ALA A 183 -13.83 7.47 -0.59
N HIS A 184 -13.15 8.52 -1.08
CA HIS A 184 -12.76 8.58 -2.48
C HIS A 184 -11.81 7.44 -2.85
N VAL A 185 -10.75 7.22 -2.06
CA VAL A 185 -9.80 6.13 -2.34
C VAL A 185 -10.42 4.74 -2.25
N LYS A 186 -11.46 4.53 -1.44
CA LYS A 186 -12.21 3.27 -1.48
C LYS A 186 -12.93 3.03 -2.80
N GLY A 187 -13.48 4.08 -3.42
CA GLY A 187 -14.03 4.02 -4.77
C GLY A 187 -12.97 3.65 -5.81
N LEU A 188 -11.84 4.38 -5.80
CA LEU A 188 -10.70 4.08 -6.69
C LEU A 188 -10.14 2.66 -6.48
N MET A 189 -10.11 2.19 -5.23
CA MET A 189 -9.70 0.83 -4.90
C MET A 189 -10.69 -0.21 -5.44
N GLN A 190 -12.00 0.08 -5.40
CA GLN A 190 -13.00 -0.80 -6.00
C GLN A 190 -12.81 -0.92 -7.51
N ASP A 191 -12.60 0.21 -8.19
CA ASP A 191 -12.33 0.22 -9.63
C ASP A 191 -11.02 -0.51 -9.96
N PHE A 192 -9.97 -0.28 -9.15
CA PHE A 192 -8.70 -0.96 -9.27
C PHE A 192 -8.85 -2.48 -9.13
N VAL A 193 -9.45 -2.98 -8.04
CA VAL A 193 -9.66 -4.42 -7.83
C VAL A 193 -10.49 -5.03 -8.96
N THR A 194 -11.56 -4.33 -9.39
CA THR A 194 -12.41 -4.78 -10.49
C THR A 194 -11.64 -4.86 -11.80
N SER A 195 -10.74 -3.92 -12.08
CA SER A 195 -9.89 -3.94 -13.28
C SER A 195 -8.89 -5.09 -13.29
N GLN A 196 -8.40 -5.51 -12.12
CA GLN A 196 -7.36 -6.53 -12.00
C GLN A 196 -7.93 -7.95 -11.90
N LEU A 197 -9.05 -8.12 -11.20
CA LEU A 197 -9.61 -9.44 -10.85
C LEU A 197 -11.02 -9.68 -11.40
N GLY A 198 -11.65 -8.67 -12.02
CA GLY A 198 -13.05 -8.71 -12.40
C GLY A 198 -13.99 -8.43 -11.24
N THR A 199 -15.28 -8.66 -11.44
CA THR A 199 -16.31 -8.42 -10.41
C THR A 199 -16.24 -9.52 -9.35
N ILE A 200 -15.62 -9.19 -8.22
CA ILE A 200 -15.41 -10.12 -7.11
C ILE A 200 -16.02 -9.60 -5.80
N THR A 201 -16.46 -10.51 -4.92
CA THR A 201 -17.02 -10.15 -3.61
C THR A 201 -15.94 -10.07 -2.53
N TYR A 202 -15.75 -8.88 -1.94
CA TYR A 202 -14.85 -8.66 -0.81
C TYR A 202 -15.37 -7.55 0.11
N SER A 203 -14.70 -7.31 1.23
CA SER A 203 -15.00 -6.16 2.11
C SER A 203 -14.06 -4.99 1.77
N PRO A 204 -14.55 -3.91 1.14
CA PRO A 204 -13.73 -2.75 0.81
C PRO A 204 -13.12 -2.09 2.04
N ASP A 205 -13.85 -2.04 3.16
CA ASP A 205 -13.34 -1.46 4.40
C ASP A 205 -12.14 -2.21 4.99
N THR A 206 -12.21 -3.54 5.02
CA THR A 206 -11.12 -4.37 5.55
C THR A 206 -9.90 -4.28 4.65
N LEU A 207 -10.08 -4.37 3.32
CA LEU A 207 -8.97 -4.26 2.38
C LEU A 207 -8.31 -2.88 2.44
N TYR A 208 -9.11 -1.81 2.41
CA TYR A 208 -8.61 -0.45 2.52
C TYR A 208 -7.79 -0.25 3.79
N LYS A 209 -8.30 -0.71 4.95
CA LYS A 209 -7.60 -0.61 6.24
C LYS A 209 -6.25 -1.34 6.22
N ALA A 210 -6.20 -2.54 5.64
CA ALA A 210 -4.95 -3.31 5.55
C ALA A 210 -3.92 -2.58 4.68
N ILE A 211 -4.32 -2.16 3.47
CA ILE A 211 -3.43 -1.51 2.52
C ILE A 211 -2.94 -0.15 3.02
N ILE A 212 -3.84 0.69 3.54
CA ILE A 212 -3.44 2.01 4.02
C ILE A 212 -2.54 1.92 5.26
N GLU A 213 -2.70 0.89 6.09
CA GLU A 213 -1.82 0.67 7.23
C GLU A 213 -0.42 0.24 6.79
N ASP A 214 -0.29 -0.52 5.71
CA ASP A 214 1.01 -0.81 5.09
C ASP A 214 1.67 0.51 4.64
N CYS A 215 0.96 1.37 3.89
CA CYS A 215 1.48 2.69 3.47
C CYS A 215 1.89 3.57 4.67
N ARG A 216 1.07 3.62 5.72
CA ARG A 216 1.36 4.37 6.96
C ARG A 216 2.56 3.80 7.71
N THR A 217 2.74 2.49 7.71
CA THR A 217 3.89 1.83 8.33
C THR A 217 5.17 2.22 7.60
N LYS A 218 5.14 2.24 6.25
CA LYS A 218 6.28 2.69 5.44
C LYS A 218 6.61 4.16 5.70
N SER A 219 5.61 5.05 5.73
CA SER A 219 5.84 6.49 5.95
C SER A 219 6.43 6.78 7.33
N LYS A 220 5.95 6.08 8.37
CA LYS A 220 6.39 6.27 9.77
C LYS A 220 7.73 5.62 10.11
N PHE A 221 8.36 4.86 9.22
CA PHE A 221 9.64 4.21 9.52
C PHE A 221 10.74 5.26 9.76
N THR A 222 11.41 5.16 10.92
CA THR A 222 12.48 6.08 11.36
C THR A 222 13.85 5.41 11.54
N GLY A 223 13.97 4.12 11.20
CA GLY A 223 15.25 3.41 11.22
C GLY A 223 16.20 3.87 10.12
N SER A 224 17.45 3.39 10.15
CA SER A 224 18.43 3.68 9.11
C SER A 224 18.17 2.85 7.85
N ILE A 225 18.41 3.48 6.69
CA ILE A 225 18.37 2.85 5.37
C ILE A 225 19.81 2.88 4.85
N ASN A 226 20.48 1.73 4.79
CA ASN A 226 21.90 1.65 4.42
C ASN A 226 22.09 0.98 3.05
N THR A 227 21.10 0.23 2.59
CA THR A 227 21.10 -0.46 1.30
C THR A 227 19.80 -0.17 0.52
N PHE A 228 19.82 -0.48 -0.77
CA PHE A 228 18.60 -0.40 -1.58
C PHE A 228 17.54 -1.41 -1.12
N ASP A 229 17.95 -2.61 -0.70
CA ASP A 229 17.04 -3.61 -0.14
C ASP A 229 16.38 -3.10 1.15
N ASP A 230 17.09 -2.34 1.99
CA ASP A 230 16.51 -1.69 3.17
C ASP A 230 15.42 -0.70 2.76
N LEU A 231 15.67 0.11 1.71
CA LEU A 231 14.70 1.06 1.17
C LEU A 231 13.42 0.33 0.74
N ILE A 232 13.58 -0.71 -0.10
CA ILE A 232 12.45 -1.49 -0.60
C ILE A 232 11.67 -2.13 0.55
N ARG A 233 12.38 -2.73 1.50
CA ARG A 233 11.77 -3.44 2.64
C ARG A 233 11.05 -2.51 3.60
N HIS A 234 11.63 -1.36 3.93
CA HIS A 234 11.15 -0.54 5.06
C HIS A 234 10.31 0.66 4.64
N LYS A 235 10.52 1.17 3.43
CA LYS A 235 9.94 2.44 2.98
C LYS A 235 9.12 2.32 1.70
N ALA A 236 9.21 1.21 0.96
CA ALA A 236 8.49 1.04 -0.29
C ALA A 236 7.34 0.02 -0.28
N ILE A 237 6.37 0.27 -1.15
CA ILE A 237 5.39 -0.70 -1.65
C ILE A 237 5.75 -1.00 -3.11
N THR A 238 5.83 -2.28 -3.46
CA THR A 238 6.23 -2.75 -4.80
C THR A 238 5.07 -3.44 -5.51
N LYS A 239 5.22 -3.70 -6.81
CA LYS A 239 4.22 -4.48 -7.56
C LYS A 239 3.94 -5.86 -6.94
N SER A 240 4.98 -6.52 -6.42
CA SER A 240 4.82 -7.81 -5.74
C SER A 240 3.93 -7.73 -4.49
N HIS A 241 4.08 -6.67 -3.69
CA HIS A 241 3.20 -6.46 -2.53
C HIS A 241 1.73 -6.31 -2.96
N VAL A 242 1.46 -5.54 -4.01
CA VAL A 242 0.10 -5.33 -4.54
C VAL A 242 -0.48 -6.63 -5.12
N ASN A 243 0.31 -7.38 -5.88
CA ASN A 243 -0.09 -8.70 -6.37
C ASN A 243 -0.40 -9.66 -5.20
N GLY A 244 0.34 -9.55 -4.10
CA GLY A 244 0.06 -10.25 -2.85
C GLY A 244 -1.32 -9.89 -2.28
N TRP A 245 -1.65 -8.59 -2.20
CA TRP A 245 -2.97 -8.15 -1.77
C TRP A 245 -4.07 -8.67 -2.70
N LEU A 246 -3.93 -8.53 -4.02
CA LEU A 246 -4.90 -9.02 -5.01
C LEU A 246 -5.09 -10.53 -4.92
N SER A 247 -4.00 -11.28 -4.79
CA SER A 247 -4.04 -12.73 -4.60
C SER A 247 -4.82 -13.10 -3.34
N GLN A 248 -4.66 -12.36 -2.23
CA GLN A 248 -5.44 -12.61 -1.02
C GLN A 248 -6.94 -12.40 -1.24
N ILE A 249 -7.34 -11.41 -2.05
CA ILE A 249 -8.75 -11.18 -2.36
C ILE A 249 -9.29 -12.31 -3.24
N ALA A 250 -8.59 -12.64 -4.32
CA ALA A 250 -8.99 -13.72 -5.23
C ALA A 250 -9.10 -15.08 -4.50
N ASN A 251 -8.12 -15.39 -3.65
CA ASN A 251 -8.16 -16.60 -2.82
C ASN A 251 -9.32 -16.57 -1.82
N ASN A 252 -9.67 -15.41 -1.27
CA ASN A 252 -10.80 -15.30 -0.35
C ASN A 252 -12.14 -15.59 -1.01
N GLU A 253 -12.32 -15.13 -2.26
CA GLU A 253 -13.53 -15.41 -3.02
C GLU A 253 -13.60 -16.87 -3.46
N ALA A 254 -12.47 -17.45 -3.90
CA ALA A 254 -12.40 -18.86 -4.27
C ALA A 254 -12.75 -19.80 -3.11
N VAL A 255 -12.59 -19.36 -1.86
CA VAL A 255 -12.99 -20.13 -0.67
C VAL A 255 -14.50 -19.98 -0.44
N PRO A 256 -15.29 -21.07 -0.54
CA PRO A 256 -16.73 -21.04 -0.28
C PRO A 256 -17.03 -20.56 1.15
N ASN A 257 -18.17 -19.91 1.35
CA ASN A 257 -18.62 -19.54 2.69
C ASN A 257 -19.02 -20.80 3.47
N TRP A 258 -18.96 -20.71 4.80
CA TRP A 258 -19.33 -21.84 5.67
C TRP A 258 -20.68 -22.48 5.30
N PRO A 259 -21.77 -21.72 5.05
CA PRO A 259 -23.06 -22.32 4.69
C PRO A 259 -23.04 -23.15 3.41
N ASP A 260 -22.12 -22.86 2.48
CA ASP A 260 -22.09 -23.47 1.14
C ASP A 260 -21.69 -24.95 1.20
N PHE A 261 -20.92 -25.37 2.21
CA PHE A 261 -20.47 -26.76 2.39
C PHE A 261 -20.82 -27.36 3.77
N ALA A 262 -21.36 -26.57 4.72
CA ALA A 262 -21.61 -27.04 6.09
C ALA A 262 -22.56 -28.25 6.16
N ASN A 263 -23.43 -28.41 5.16
CA ASN A 263 -24.35 -29.54 5.06
C ASN A 263 -23.65 -30.84 4.64
N ASP A 264 -22.51 -30.74 3.95
CA ASP A 264 -21.71 -31.89 3.53
C ASP A 264 -20.90 -32.50 4.70
N LEU A 265 -20.82 -31.77 5.82
CA LEU A 265 -20.22 -32.26 7.06
C LEU A 265 -21.19 -33.12 7.86
N THR A 266 -20.91 -34.41 7.97
CA THR A 266 -21.66 -35.38 8.77
C THR A 266 -21.04 -35.55 10.16
N CYS A 267 -21.21 -34.54 11.02
CA CYS A 267 -20.76 -34.58 12.42
C CYS A 267 -21.82 -34.02 13.39
N SER A 268 -21.58 -34.17 14.70
CA SER A 268 -22.51 -33.66 15.73
C SER A 268 -22.68 -32.15 15.65
N ALA A 269 -23.83 -31.62 16.10
CA ALA A 269 -24.10 -30.18 16.06
C ALA A 269 -23.04 -29.35 16.84
N ILE A 270 -22.54 -29.87 17.96
CA ILE A 270 -21.53 -29.20 18.78
C ILE A 270 -20.17 -29.17 18.07
N GLU A 271 -19.79 -30.29 17.44
CA GLU A 271 -18.56 -30.37 16.65
C GLU A 271 -18.64 -29.43 15.44
N LYS A 272 -19.76 -29.46 14.72
CA LYS A 272 -20.03 -28.57 13.58
C LYS A 272 -19.93 -27.10 13.97
N ALA A 273 -20.51 -26.70 15.11
CA ALA A 273 -20.41 -25.32 15.62
C ALA A 273 -18.97 -24.93 15.99
N SER A 274 -18.20 -25.87 16.55
CA SER A 274 -16.79 -25.66 16.90
C SER A 274 -15.93 -25.48 15.66
N ILE A 275 -16.11 -26.32 14.64
CA ILE A 275 -15.43 -26.19 13.35
C ILE A 275 -15.85 -24.88 12.66
N ALA A 276 -17.13 -24.50 12.71
CA ALA A 276 -17.60 -23.24 12.13
C ALA A 276 -16.91 -22.00 12.74
N LYS A 277 -16.72 -22.00 14.07
CA LYS A 277 -15.99 -20.95 14.77
C LYS A 277 -14.53 -20.91 14.33
N GLU A 278 -13.86 -22.06 14.33
CA GLU A 278 -12.46 -22.17 13.92
C GLU A 278 -12.25 -21.86 12.44
N TRP A 279 -13.20 -22.20 11.57
CA TRP A 279 -13.21 -21.83 10.16
C TRP A 279 -13.15 -20.32 9.96
N ARG A 280 -13.99 -19.57 10.68
CA ARG A 280 -14.01 -18.10 10.60
C ARG A 280 -12.69 -17.49 11.07
N LEU A 281 -12.16 -17.98 12.20
CA LEU A 281 -10.88 -17.53 12.75
C LEU A 281 -9.71 -17.89 11.82
N TYR A 282 -9.70 -19.12 11.31
CA TYR A 282 -8.63 -19.62 10.46
C TYR A 282 -8.65 -18.98 9.07
N ARG A 283 -9.83 -18.80 8.44
CA ARG A 283 -9.95 -18.09 7.15
C ARG A 283 -9.31 -16.70 7.22
N ALA A 284 -9.49 -15.97 8.33
CA ALA A 284 -8.84 -14.68 8.55
C ALA A 284 -7.31 -14.80 8.71
N LEU A 285 -6.81 -15.88 9.32
CA LEU A 285 -5.39 -16.11 9.57
C LEU A 285 -4.63 -16.70 8.36
N ALA A 286 -5.27 -17.55 7.56
CA ALA A 286 -4.69 -18.23 6.39
C ALA A 286 -4.27 -17.25 5.27
N LEU A 287 -4.75 -16.00 5.37
CA LEU A 287 -4.42 -14.86 4.51
C LEU A 287 -3.15 -14.12 4.94
N GLY A 288 -2.69 -14.30 6.17
CA GLY A 288 -1.47 -13.65 6.68
C GLY A 288 -0.23 -14.49 6.37
N ALA A 289 0.72 -13.95 5.60
CA ALA A 289 1.97 -14.62 5.24
C ALA A 289 2.92 -14.91 6.44
N GLY A 290 2.64 -14.38 7.63
CA GLY A 290 3.59 -14.30 8.74
C GLY A 290 3.65 -15.47 9.72
N ASN A 291 2.86 -16.55 9.57
CA ASN A 291 2.86 -17.66 10.54
C ASN A 291 3.50 -18.94 9.98
N GLU A 292 4.81 -19.09 10.20
CA GLU A 292 5.61 -20.22 9.72
C GLU A 292 5.07 -21.58 10.21
N ALA A 293 4.63 -21.67 11.48
CA ALA A 293 4.08 -22.90 12.04
C ALA A 293 2.78 -23.33 11.34
N ILE A 294 1.87 -22.38 11.07
CA ILE A 294 0.67 -22.61 10.27
C ILE A 294 1.04 -23.05 8.86
N ASN A 295 1.97 -22.35 8.20
CA ASN A 295 2.40 -22.67 6.84
C ASN A 295 3.00 -24.08 6.73
N ARG A 296 3.77 -24.54 7.73
CA ARG A 296 4.29 -25.92 7.78
C ARG A 296 3.17 -26.96 7.85
N VAL A 297 2.14 -26.72 8.67
CA VAL A 297 0.97 -27.61 8.75
C VAL A 297 0.18 -27.61 7.45
N ARG A 298 -0.03 -26.45 6.82
CA ARG A 298 -0.69 -26.34 5.51
C ARG A 298 0.04 -27.10 4.42
N ALA A 299 1.37 -26.93 4.33
CA ALA A 299 2.20 -27.66 3.38
C ALA A 299 2.08 -29.18 3.57
N ARG A 300 2.02 -29.63 4.82
CA ARG A 300 1.78 -31.04 5.15
C ARG A 300 0.39 -31.51 4.72
N ILE A 301 -0.66 -30.72 4.95
CA ILE A 301 -2.03 -31.03 4.51
C ILE A 301 -2.08 -31.17 2.98
N ARG A 302 -1.52 -30.21 2.24
CA ARG A 302 -1.46 -30.24 0.76
C ARG A 302 -0.71 -31.46 0.24
N LEU A 303 0.40 -31.83 0.89
CA LEU A 303 1.18 -33.01 0.54
C LEU A 303 0.37 -34.30 0.72
N GLU A 304 -0.36 -34.45 1.83
CA GLU A 304 -1.21 -35.62 2.05
C GLU A 304 -2.43 -35.62 1.13
N LEU A 305 -3.03 -34.47 0.87
CA LEU A 305 -4.16 -34.32 -0.05
C LEU A 305 -3.81 -34.77 -1.47
N ARG A 306 -2.60 -34.45 -1.97
CA ARG A 306 -2.10 -34.91 -3.29
C ARG A 306 -1.94 -36.43 -3.41
N LYS A 307 -1.77 -37.14 -2.30
CA LYS A 307 -1.65 -38.61 -2.29
C LYS A 307 -3.00 -39.29 -2.39
N ILE A 308 -4.07 -38.58 -2.08
CA ILE A 308 -5.43 -39.09 -2.17
C ILE A 308 -5.81 -39.05 -3.65
N PRO A 309 -6.16 -40.19 -4.29
CA PRO A 309 -6.63 -40.19 -5.66
C PRO A 309 -7.82 -39.24 -5.81
N ASN A 310 -8.06 -38.67 -6.99
CA ASN A 310 -9.24 -37.84 -7.31
C ASN A 310 -10.61 -38.58 -7.17
N SER A 311 -10.66 -39.68 -6.43
CA SER A 311 -11.87 -40.39 -6.04
C SER A 311 -12.74 -39.55 -5.10
N SER A 312 -14.04 -39.58 -5.34
CA SER A 312 -15.14 -38.82 -4.73
C SER A 312 -15.38 -39.08 -3.23
N LEU A 313 -14.36 -38.96 -2.38
CA LEU A 313 -14.59 -38.95 -0.94
C LEU A 313 -15.44 -37.73 -0.60
N ALA A 314 -16.56 -37.97 0.09
CA ALA A 314 -17.34 -36.88 0.69
C ALA A 314 -16.47 -36.10 1.68
N LEU A 315 -16.84 -34.85 1.94
CA LEU A 315 -16.02 -33.90 2.69
C LEU A 315 -15.61 -34.43 4.07
N THR A 316 -16.51 -35.06 4.82
CA THR A 316 -16.22 -35.62 6.15
C THR A 316 -15.19 -36.77 6.10
N PRO A 317 -15.40 -37.85 5.33
CA PRO A 317 -14.41 -38.92 5.18
C PRO A 317 -13.02 -38.41 4.78
N LEU A 318 -12.96 -37.47 3.83
CA LEU A 318 -11.71 -36.86 3.40
C LEU A 318 -11.04 -36.08 4.54
N THR A 319 -11.81 -35.28 5.27
CA THR A 319 -11.32 -34.49 6.40
C THR A 319 -10.78 -35.38 7.51
N ASP A 320 -11.49 -36.46 7.87
CA ASP A 320 -11.09 -37.36 8.94
C ASP A 320 -9.85 -38.19 8.57
N GLN A 321 -9.73 -38.62 7.31
CA GLN A 321 -8.53 -39.31 6.81
C GLN A 321 -7.29 -38.41 6.86
N LEU A 322 -7.41 -37.17 6.38
CA LEU A 322 -6.33 -36.19 6.43
C LEU A 322 -5.99 -35.83 7.88
N PHE A 323 -7.00 -35.68 8.75
CA PHE A 323 -6.80 -35.42 10.17
C PHE A 323 -5.96 -36.52 10.82
N GLY A 324 -6.29 -37.80 10.60
CA GLY A 324 -5.50 -38.93 11.09
C GLY A 324 -4.05 -38.91 10.62
N SER A 325 -3.81 -38.42 9.40
CA SER A 325 -2.49 -38.40 8.75
C SER A 325 -1.60 -37.22 9.19
N ILE A 326 -2.20 -36.11 9.62
CA ILE A 326 -1.48 -34.86 9.94
C ILE A 326 -1.52 -34.47 11.42
N TRP A 327 -2.41 -35.04 12.23
CA TRP A 327 -2.67 -34.59 13.61
C TRP A 327 -1.43 -34.62 14.51
N SER A 328 -0.67 -35.71 14.50
CA SER A 328 0.54 -35.84 15.32
C SER A 328 1.57 -34.76 15.00
N PHE A 329 1.83 -34.52 13.72
CA PHE A 329 2.71 -33.45 13.24
C PHE A 329 2.18 -32.07 13.58
N ALA A 330 0.89 -31.82 13.35
CA ALA A 330 0.27 -30.52 13.54
C ALA A 330 0.24 -30.10 15.01
N LYS A 331 -0.04 -31.04 15.92
CA LYS A 331 -0.05 -30.79 17.37
C LYS A 331 1.34 -30.46 17.94
N VAL A 332 2.41 -31.03 17.38
CA VAL A 332 3.79 -30.68 17.74
C VAL A 332 4.18 -29.31 17.16
N THR A 333 3.67 -29.00 15.96
CA THR A 333 4.03 -27.76 15.25
C THR A 333 3.30 -26.53 15.78
N ILE A 334 2.07 -26.68 16.27
CA ILE A 334 1.23 -25.60 16.79
C ILE A 334 0.79 -25.99 18.21
N SER A 335 1.36 -25.32 19.21
CA SER A 335 1.21 -25.65 20.65
C SER A 335 -0.25 -25.71 21.13
N ASP A 336 -1.07 -24.76 20.67
CA ASP A 336 -2.47 -24.61 21.10
C ASP A 336 -3.48 -25.10 20.04
N LEU A 337 -3.08 -26.08 19.23
CA LEU A 337 -3.93 -26.61 18.17
C LEU A 337 -5.05 -27.49 18.74
N THR A 338 -6.29 -27.08 18.51
CA THR A 338 -7.48 -27.89 18.82
C THR A 338 -7.82 -28.82 17.65
N PRO A 339 -8.50 -29.96 17.90
CA PRO A 339 -8.97 -30.83 16.83
C PRO A 339 -9.86 -30.10 15.81
N SER A 340 -10.79 -29.27 16.30
CA SER A 340 -11.68 -28.47 15.47
C SER A 340 -10.91 -27.48 14.59
N ARG A 341 -9.82 -26.89 15.10
CA ARG A 341 -8.97 -25.99 14.32
C ARG A 341 -8.20 -26.76 13.25
N ALA A 342 -7.62 -27.92 13.56
CA ALA A 342 -6.97 -28.75 12.57
C ALA A 342 -7.94 -29.22 11.46
N LYS A 343 -9.17 -29.61 11.82
CA LYS A 343 -10.22 -29.95 10.84
C LYS A 343 -10.60 -28.73 9.98
N ALA A 344 -10.74 -27.54 10.56
CA ALA A 344 -10.99 -26.31 9.80
C ALA A 344 -9.85 -25.98 8.82
N MET A 345 -8.58 -26.18 9.22
CA MET A 345 -7.42 -26.03 8.34
C MET A 345 -7.45 -27.02 7.17
N ILE A 346 -7.80 -28.28 7.42
CA ILE A 346 -7.92 -29.31 6.39
C ILE A 346 -9.03 -28.96 5.39
N ILE A 347 -10.23 -28.65 5.89
CA ILE A 347 -11.37 -28.27 5.05
C ILE A 347 -11.01 -27.07 4.19
N TYR A 348 -10.27 -26.10 4.73
CA TYR A 348 -9.85 -24.93 3.97
C TYR A 348 -8.97 -25.34 2.79
N GLU A 349 -7.93 -26.16 3.01
CA GLU A 349 -7.04 -26.60 1.94
C GLU A 349 -7.74 -27.50 0.91
N VAL A 350 -8.73 -28.31 1.33
CA VAL A 350 -9.58 -29.10 0.42
C VAL A 350 -10.41 -28.18 -0.47
N MET A 351 -11.03 -27.15 0.10
CA MET A 351 -11.90 -26.22 -0.64
C MET A 351 -11.11 -25.30 -1.58
N THR A 352 -9.83 -25.05 -1.29
CA THR A 352 -8.93 -24.27 -2.15
C THR A 352 -8.02 -25.12 -3.02
N TYR A 353 -8.30 -26.42 -3.15
CA TYR A 353 -7.44 -27.33 -3.88
C TYR A 353 -7.60 -27.18 -5.38
N ASP A 354 -6.53 -26.75 -6.06
CA ASP A 354 -6.42 -26.79 -7.51
C ASP A 354 -5.48 -27.95 -7.94
N PRO A 355 -6.01 -28.99 -8.64
CA PRO A 355 -5.22 -30.12 -9.11
C PRO A 355 -4.24 -29.78 -10.26
N SER A 356 -4.33 -28.60 -10.88
CA SER A 356 -3.43 -28.17 -11.97
C SER A 356 -1.96 -27.99 -11.55
N GLY A 357 -1.70 -27.91 -10.24
CA GLY A 357 -0.34 -27.85 -9.69
C GLY A 357 0.34 -26.49 -9.81
N ASP A 358 -0.35 -25.44 -10.30
CA ASP A 358 0.11 -24.07 -10.13
C ASP A 358 -0.06 -23.65 -8.68
N VAL A 359 0.96 -24.00 -7.90
CA VAL A 359 1.23 -23.41 -6.60
C VAL A 359 1.13 -21.90 -6.76
N GLN A 360 0.28 -21.27 -5.92
CA GLN A 360 0.54 -19.95 -5.35
C GLN A 360 2.05 -19.81 -5.19
N LYS A 361 2.75 -19.18 -6.16
CA LYS A 361 4.21 -19.14 -6.16
C LYS A 361 4.63 -18.53 -4.83
N ALA A 362 5.08 -19.38 -3.92
CA ALA A 362 5.84 -18.95 -2.77
C ALA A 362 7.06 -18.23 -3.34
N ASP A 363 7.33 -17.04 -2.80
CA ASP A 363 8.51 -16.25 -3.07
C ASP A 363 9.73 -17.15 -3.29
N LYS A 364 10.29 -17.09 -4.49
CA LYS A 364 11.66 -17.50 -4.72
C LYS A 364 12.57 -16.46 -4.05
N SER A 365 12.96 -16.73 -2.81
CA SER A 365 14.34 -16.63 -2.33
C SER A 365 14.40 -17.49 -1.07
N ILE A 366 15.24 -18.52 -0.98
CA ILE A 366 16.67 -18.44 -0.75
C ILE A 366 17.31 -19.71 -1.32
N ALA A 367 18.23 -19.52 -2.28
CA ALA A 367 19.31 -20.42 -2.65
C ALA A 367 20.52 -19.49 -2.79
N ASP A 368 21.71 -19.69 -2.24
CA ASP A 368 22.31 -20.78 -1.49
C ASP A 368 23.31 -20.16 -0.50
N ALA A 369 23.48 -20.79 0.65
CA ALA A 369 24.70 -20.66 1.43
C ALA A 369 25.27 -22.07 1.65
N LYS A 370 26.54 -22.22 1.26
CA LYS A 370 27.46 -23.35 1.46
C LYS A 370 27.51 -24.39 0.33
N SER A 371 28.43 -24.20 -0.62
CA SER A 371 29.84 -24.63 -0.49
C SER A 371 30.72 -23.85 -1.43
#